data_AF-A0AAE9QTX7-F1
#
_entry.id   AF-A0AAE9QTX7-F1
#
_cell.length_a   1.000
_cell.length_b   1.000
_cell.length_c   1.000
_cell.angle_alpha   90.00
_cell.angle_beta   90.00
_cell.angle_gamma   90.00
#
_symmetry.space_group_name_H-M   'P 1'
#
loop_
_entity.id
_entity.type
_entity.pdbx_description
1 polymer ?
#
loop_
_entity_poly.entity_id
_entity_poly.type
_entity_poly.pdbx_seq_one_letter_code
_entity_poly.pdbx_strand_id
1 'polypeptide(L)' 'MKADSKKIEWLLENASQYSIAKGTGITQSKLSYLLKGIKEPSHPKAIKIENLSLEIASKLTNFSEEIQKNK' A
#
# COMPACT_ATOMS: atom_id res chain seq x y z
N MET A 1 -0.09 -6.62 14.77
CA MET A 1 -0.95 -7.03 13.65
C MET A 1 -0.10 -7.64 12.54
N LYS A 2 -0.62 -8.65 11.83
CA LYS A 2 0.05 -9.27 10.67
C LYS A 2 -0.22 -8.46 9.40
N ALA A 3 0.71 -8.50 8.45
CA ALA A 3 0.50 -7.97 7.11
C ALA A 3 -0.69 -8.65 6.42
N ASP A 4 -1.54 -7.86 5.77
CA ASP A 4 -2.71 -8.33 5.01
C ASP A 4 -2.70 -7.69 3.62
N SER A 5 -2.37 -8.50 2.61
CA SER A 5 -2.24 -8.07 1.22
C SER A 5 -3.53 -7.48 0.66
N LYS A 6 -4.70 -8.03 1.02
CA LYS A 6 -6.00 -7.55 0.51
C LYS A 6 -6.31 -6.15 1.02
N LYS A 7 -5.97 -5.87 2.29
CA LYS A 7 -6.14 -4.53 2.87
C LYS A 7 -5.18 -3.52 2.25
N ILE A 8 -3.98 -3.94 1.88
CA ILE A 8 -2.99 -3.10 1.20
C ILE A 8 -3.47 -2.77 -0.22
N GLU A 9 -3.98 -3.75 -0.97
CA GLU A 9 -4.58 -3.54 -2.30
C GLU A 9 -5.73 -2.55 -2.24
N TRP A 10 -6.69 -2.79 -1.35
CA TRP A 10 -7.83 -1.89 -1.16
C TRP A 10 -7.38 -0.45 -0.87
N LEU A 11 -6.38 -0.28 0.01
CA LEU A 11 -5.86 1.04 0.35
C LEU A 11 -5.27 1.76 -0.88
N LEU A 12 -4.44 1.07 -1.66
CA LEU A 12 -3.77 1.65 -2.82
C LEU A 12 -4.74 2.03 -3.95
N GLU A 13 -5.88 1.36 -4.04
CA GLU A 13 -6.92 1.67 -5.02
C GLU A 13 -7.91 2.76 -4.55
N ASN A 14 -8.15 2.86 -3.24
CA ASN A 14 -9.23 3.70 -2.68
C ASN A 14 -8.74 4.98 -1.99
N ALA A 15 -7.43 5.11 -1.71
CA ALA A 15 -6.86 6.30 -1.09
C ALA A 15 -5.79 6.96 -1.96
N SER A 16 -5.65 8.28 -1.83
CA SER A 16 -4.64 9.02 -2.57
C SER A 16 -3.23 8.65 -2.10
N GLN A 17 -2.26 8.60 -3.01
CA GLN A 17 -0.86 8.34 -2.64
C GLN A 17 -0.30 9.40 -1.68
N TYR A 18 -0.79 10.65 -1.77
CA TYR A 18 -0.42 11.71 -0.84
C TYR A 18 -0.91 11.41 0.59
N SER A 19 -2.17 11.03 0.77
CA SER A 19 -2.71 10.71 2.10
C SER A 19 -2.04 9.49 2.71
N ILE A 20 -1.78 8.46 1.89
CA ILE A 20 -1.05 7.26 2.34
C ILE A 20 0.37 7.64 2.75
N ALA A 21 1.09 8.44 1.95
CA ALA A 21 2.44 8.87 2.27
C ALA A 21 2.49 9.66 3.58
N LYS A 22 1.55 10.60 3.76
CA LYS A 22 1.43 11.40 4.97
C LYS A 22 1.12 10.55 6.22
N GLY A 23 0.26 9.53 6.09
CA GLY A 23 -0.15 8.68 7.21
C GLY A 23 0.84 7.56 7.57
N THR A 24 1.60 7.05 6.60
CA THR A 24 2.47 5.87 6.80
C THR A 24 3.97 6.19 6.80
N GLY A 25 4.35 7.40 6.35
CA GLY A 25 5.75 7.76 6.11
C GLY A 25 6.39 7.09 4.90
N ILE A 26 5.61 6.35 4.10
CA ILE A 26 6.10 5.69 2.88
C ILE A 26 6.13 6.70 1.73
N THR A 27 7.23 6.77 1.00
CA THR A 27 7.38 7.70 -0.13
C THR A 27 6.34 7.46 -1.23
N GLN A 28 5.83 8.52 -1.85
CA GLN A 28 4.89 8.43 -2.97
C GLN A 28 5.42 7.60 -4.15
N SER A 29 6.72 7.70 -4.46
CA SER A 29 7.34 6.90 -5.53
C SER A 29 7.19 5.40 -5.28
N LYS A 30 7.40 4.94 -4.04
CA LYS A 30 7.21 3.54 -3.65
C LYS A 30 5.74 3.11 -3.73
N LEU A 31 4.81 3.97 -3.32
CA LEU A 31 3.37 3.72 -3.45
C LEU A 31 2.93 3.63 -4.92
N SER A 32 3.50 4.47 -5.79
CA SER A 32 3.26 4.43 -7.23
C SER A 32 3.73 3.10 -7.85
N TYR A 33 4.90 2.61 -7.45
CA TYR A 33 5.41 1.31 -7.89
C TYR A 33 4.59 0.13 -7.35
N LEU A 34 4.06 0.24 -6.13
CA LEU A 34 3.12 -0.75 -5.57
C LEU A 34 1.79 -0.76 -6.34
N LEU A 35 1.22 0.42 -6.60
CA LEU A 35 -0.02 0.53 -7.38
C LEU A 35 0.17 -0.02 -8.81
N LYS A 36 1.34 0.22 -9.42
CA LYS A 36 1.73 -0.42 -10.68
C LYS A 36 1.83 -1.95 -10.55
N GLY A 37 2.33 -2.48 -9.44
CA GLY A 37 2.36 -3.93 -9.22
C GLY A 37 0.97 -4.58 -9.14
N ILE A 38 -0.04 -3.81 -8.77
CA ILE A 38 -1.45 -4.26 -8.78
C ILE A 38 -2.03 -4.15 -10.19
N LYS A 39 -1.84 -3.01 -10.87
CA LYS A 39 -2.50 -2.71 -12.16
C LYS A 39 -1.79 -3.27 -13.39
N GLU A 40 -0.46 -3.32 -13.37
CA GLU A 40 0.41 -3.71 -14.48
C GLU A 40 1.57 -4.60 -13.97
N PRO A 41 1.32 -5.86 -13.56
CA PRO A 41 2.33 -6.72 -12.91
C PRO A 41 3.60 -6.97 -13.74
N SER A 42 3.49 -6.88 -15.07
CA SER A 42 4.61 -7.05 -16.01
C SER A 42 5.49 -5.80 -16.16
N HIS A 43 5.15 -4.67 -15.53
CA HIS A 43 5.91 -3.44 -15.64
C HIS A 43 7.28 -3.56 -14.93
N PRO A 44 8.39 -3.08 -15.50
CA PRO A 44 9.74 -3.29 -14.94
C PRO A 44 9.96 -2.64 -13.56
N LYS A 45 9.15 -1.64 -13.22
CA LYS A 45 9.16 -0.97 -11.90
C LYS A 45 8.02 -1.40 -10.97
N ALA A 46 7.26 -2.44 -11.33
CA ALA A 46 6.20 -2.97 -10.48
C ALA A 46 6.79 -3.58 -9.19
N ILE A 47 6.28 -3.15 -8.03
CA ILE A 47 6.59 -3.81 -6.76
C ILE A 47 5.39 -4.66 -6.40
N LYS A 48 5.61 -5.97 -6.27
CA LYS A 48 4.59 -6.88 -5.74
C LYS A 48 4.49 -6.76 -4.23
N ILE A 49 3.28 -6.88 -3.71
CA ILE A 49 3.00 -6.81 -2.26
C ILE A 49 3.74 -7.92 -1.50
N GLU A 50 3.91 -9.11 -2.11
CA GLU A 50 4.68 -10.23 -1.54
C GLU A 50 6.15 -9.90 -1.26
N ASN A 51 6.71 -8.89 -1.95
CA ASN A 51 8.10 -8.45 -1.77
C ASN A 51 8.25 -7.30 -0.76
N LEU A 52 7.17 -6.91 -0.08
CA LEU A 52 7.25 -5.88 0.96
C LEU A 52 7.90 -6.43 2.24
N SER A 53 8.73 -5.60 2.87
CA SER A 53 9.14 -5.88 4.25
C SER A 53 7.91 -5.93 5.16
N LEU A 54 7.97 -6.77 6.20
CA LEU A 54 6.91 -6.89 7.19
C LEU A 54 6.55 -5.53 7.81
N GLU A 55 7.53 -4.67 8.07
CA GLU A 55 7.30 -3.33 8.61
C GLU A 55 6.41 -2.48 7.68
N ILE A 56 6.75 -2.42 6.39
CA ILE A 56 6.00 -1.63 5.41
C ILE A 56 4.60 -2.22 5.21
N ALA A 57 4.52 -3.54 5.10
CA ALA A 57 3.25 -4.22 4.93
C ALA A 57 2.33 -3.98 6.15
N SER A 58 2.85 -4.10 7.38
CA SER A 58 2.10 -3.78 8.61
C SER A 58 1.66 -2.31 8.66
N LYS A 59 2.51 -1.35 8.27
CA LYS A 59 2.14 0.08 8.22
C LYS A 59 0.97 0.33 7.26
N LEU A 60 1.04 -0.22 6.05
CA LEU A 60 -0.03 -0.09 5.05
C LEU A 60 -1.32 -0.79 5.50
N THR A 61 -1.23 -1.99 6.08
CA THR A 61 -2.39 -2.71 6.62
C THR A 61 -3.06 -1.91 7.74
N ASN A 62 -2.30 -1.39 8.72
CA ASN A 62 -2.85 -0.61 9.82
C ASN A 62 -3.55 0.66 9.31
N PHE A 63 -2.91 1.40 8.41
CA PHE A 63 -3.49 2.62 7.86
C PHE A 63 -4.76 2.37 7.03
N SER A 64 -4.80 1.24 6.31
CA SER A 64 -6.02 0.76 5.62
C SER A 64 -7.17 0.54 6.59
N GLU A 65 -6.91 -0.09 7.74
CA GLU A 65 -7.93 -0.30 8.76
C GLU A 65 -8.41 1.00 9.41
N GLU A 66 -7.50 1.95 9.67
CA GLU A 66 -7.87 3.26 10.21
C GLU A 66 -8.80 4.01 9.25
N ILE A 67 -8.51 3.98 7.94
CA ILE A 67 -9.39 4.60 6.94
C ILE A 67 -10.74 3.88 6.87
N GLN A 68 -10.75 2.55 6.88
CA GLN A 68 -11.99 1.76 6.79
C GLN A 68 -12.88 1.87 8.03
N LYS A 69 -12.31 2.05 9.23
CA LYS A 69 -13.06 2.26 10.47
C LYS A 69 -13.68 3.66 10.57
N ASN A 70 -13.08 4.64 9.90
CA ASN A 70 -13.55 6.03 9.87
C ASN A 70 -14.47 6.33 8.67
N LYS A 71 -14.88 5.31 7.91
CA LYS A 71 -15.76 5.39 6.74
C LYS A 71 -17.13 4.82 7.08
#